data_AF-A0A528FSJ2-F1
#
_entry.id   AF-A0A528FSJ2-F1
#
_cell.length_a   1.000
_cell.length_b   1.000
_cell.length_c   1.000
_cell.angle_alpha   90.00
_cell.angle_beta   90.00
_cell.angle_gamma   90.00
#
_symmetry.space_group_name_H-M   'P 1'
#
loop_
_entity.id
_entity.type
_entity.pdbx_description
1 polymer ?
#
loop_
_entity_poly.entity_id
_entity_poly.type
_entity_poly.pdbx_seq_one_letter_code
_entity_poly.pdbx_strand_id
1 'polypeptide(L)' 'IGIDSFILSGYPHLEEAYRFGELVLPLLPLDHEISTRPTAVNMGPFGETVAGDHRPSALRASQS' A
#
# COMPACT_ATOMS: atom_id res chain seq x y z
N ILE A 1 -29.18 10.17 8.32
CA ILE A 1 -29.02 8.69 8.42
C ILE A 1 -27.72 8.26 9.12
N GLY A 2 -26.73 9.15 9.34
CA GLY A 2 -25.67 8.91 10.34
C GLY A 2 -24.71 7.75 10.04
N ILE A 3 -24.54 7.40 8.76
CA ILE A 3 -23.60 6.35 8.31
C ILE A 3 -22.31 7.05 7.86
N ASP A 4 -21.18 6.64 8.41
CA ASP A 4 -19.84 7.18 8.11
C ASP A 4 -18.96 6.19 7.32
N SER A 5 -19.30 4.90 7.37
CA SER A 5 -18.45 3.82 6.86
C SER A 5 -19.24 2.88 5.96
N PHE A 6 -18.58 2.42 4.89
CA PHE A 6 -19.16 1.48 3.92
C PHE A 6 -18.24 0.27 3.75
N ILE A 7 -18.78 -0.93 3.86
CA ILE A 7 -18.10 -2.18 3.49
C ILE A 7 -18.59 -2.57 2.10
N LEU A 8 -17.68 -2.56 1.12
CA LEU A 8 -17.99 -2.85 -0.29
C LEU A 8 -17.39 -4.20 -0.70
N SER A 9 -18.04 -4.88 -1.64
CA SER A 9 -17.54 -6.11 -2.24
C SER A 9 -17.99 -6.21 -3.70
N GLY A 10 -17.13 -6.70 -4.58
CA GLY A 10 -17.49 -7.03 -5.97
C GLY A 10 -16.60 -8.14 -6.51
N TYR A 11 -17.06 -8.87 -7.52
CA TYR A 11 -16.31 -9.98 -8.12
C TYR A 11 -15.87 -9.67 -9.54
N PRO A 12 -14.62 -10.00 -9.92
CA PRO A 12 -13.54 -10.48 -9.06
C PRO A 12 -12.98 -9.37 -8.15
N HIS A 13 -12.65 -9.73 -6.90
CA HIS A 13 -12.39 -8.76 -5.81
C HIS A 13 -11.24 -7.80 -6.11
N LEU A 14 -10.16 -8.31 -6.70
CA LEU A 14 -8.96 -7.50 -6.94
C LEU A 14 -9.24 -6.43 -8.00
N GLU A 15 -9.75 -6.83 -9.14
CA GLU A 15 -10.02 -5.96 -10.28
C GLU A 15 -11.08 -4.92 -9.94
N GLU A 16 -12.11 -5.28 -9.18
CA GLU A 16 -13.13 -4.32 -8.75
C GLU A 16 -12.58 -3.32 -7.73
N ALA A 17 -11.71 -3.75 -6.80
CA ALA A 17 -11.07 -2.83 -5.86
C ALA A 17 -10.22 -1.77 -6.59
N TYR A 18 -9.47 -2.18 -7.62
CA TYR A 18 -8.72 -1.24 -8.46
C TYR A 18 -9.65 -0.30 -9.24
N ARG A 19 -10.64 -0.85 -9.94
CA ARG A 19 -11.59 -0.06 -10.73
C ARG A 19 -12.33 0.96 -9.87
N PHE A 20 -12.78 0.57 -8.68
CA PHE A 20 -13.46 1.46 -7.74
C PHE A 20 -12.51 2.56 -7.22
N GLY A 21 -11.29 2.18 -6.84
CA GLY A 21 -10.26 3.12 -6.37
C GLY A 21 -9.88 4.17 -7.42
N GLU A 22 -9.88 3.80 -8.70
CA GLU A 22 -9.54 4.73 -9.80
C GLU A 22 -10.73 5.57 -10.27
N LEU A 23 -11.93 4.99 -10.36
CA LEU A 23 -13.06 5.63 -11.04
C LEU A 23 -14.09 6.23 -10.09
N VAL A 24 -14.22 5.72 -8.86
CA VAL A 24 -15.27 6.15 -7.92
C VAL A 24 -14.70 6.97 -6.78
N LEU A 25 -13.62 6.49 -6.15
CA LEU A 25 -13.03 7.16 -4.98
C LEU A 25 -12.71 8.66 -5.24
N PRO A 26 -12.19 9.08 -6.42
CA PRO A 26 -11.94 10.50 -6.71
C PRO A 26 -13.19 11.38 -6.83
N LEU A 27 -14.36 10.76 -7.02
CA LEU A 27 -15.63 11.46 -7.19
C LEU A 27 -16.39 11.61 -5.86
N LEU A 28 -15.91 10.97 -4.79
CA LEU A 28 -16.57 11.04 -3.48
C LEU A 28 -16.21 12.34 -2.77
N PRO A 29 -17.19 12.96 -2.07
CA PRO A 29 -16.93 14.12 -1.21
C PRO A 29 -16.26 13.63 0.08
N LEU A 30 -14.95 13.37 0.01
CA LEU A 30 -14.15 12.91 1.15
C LEU A 30 -13.71 14.11 1.99
N ASP A 31 -13.77 13.96 3.31
CA ASP A 31 -13.27 14.95 4.27
C ASP A 31 -11.72 14.98 4.36
N HIS A 32 -11.04 14.12 3.60
CA HIS A 32 -9.58 14.03 3.56
C HIS A 32 -9.06 13.96 2.12
N GLU A 33 -7.80 14.38 1.92
CA GLU A 33 -7.14 14.24 0.62
C GLU A 33 -6.90 12.76 0.27
N ILE A 34 -7.09 12.41 -1.00
CA ILE A 34 -6.73 11.09 -1.51
C ILE A 34 -5.21 11.08 -1.74
N SER A 35 -4.51 10.15 -1.10
CA SER A 35 -3.07 9.99 -1.32
C SER A 35 -2.81 9.48 -2.73
N THR A 36 -2.38 10.37 -3.63
CA THR A 36 -1.91 10.02 -4.99
C THR A 36 -0.45 9.56 -5.00
N ARG A 37 0.16 9.42 -3.81
CA ARG A 37 1.55 8.99 -3.69
C ARG A 37 1.63 7.54 -4.19
N PRO A 38 2.61 7.19 -5.05
CA PRO A 38 2.86 5.80 -5.39
C PRO A 38 2.93 4.99 -4.11
N THR A 39 2.21 3.87 -4.03
CA THR A 39 2.31 2.93 -2.90
C THR A 39 3.78 2.68 -2.65
N ALA A 40 4.31 3.27 -1.59
CA ALA A 40 5.66 3.00 -1.15
C ALA A 40 5.63 1.55 -0.69
N VAL A 41 6.06 0.65 -1.57
CA VAL A 41 6.31 -0.73 -1.19
C VAL A 41 7.29 -0.64 -0.04
N ASN A 42 6.86 -1.07 1.14
CA ASN A 42 7.63 -0.94 2.37
C ASN A 42 8.80 -1.93 2.30
N MET A 43 9.85 -1.56 1.58
CA MET A 43 11.13 -2.27 1.50
C MET A 43 12.04 -1.83 2.67
N GLY A 44 11.44 -1.55 3.82
CA GLY A 44 12.14 -1.32 5.08
C GLY A 44 12.72 -2.63 5.64
N PRO A 45 13.40 -2.61 6.80
CA PRO A 45 14.10 -3.78 7.35
C PRO A 45 13.18 -4.98 7.66
N PHE A 46 11.86 -4.81 7.55
CA PHE A 46 10.89 -5.89 7.41
C PHE A 46 10.63 -6.20 5.93
N GLY A 47 11.65 -6.68 5.21
CA GLY A 47 11.52 -6.91 3.76
C GLY A 47 12.79 -7.31 3.01
N GLU A 48 13.84 -7.76 3.70
CA GLU A 48 15.15 -8.08 3.11
C GLU A 48 15.16 -9.35 2.21
N THR A 49 14.02 -9.90 1.76
CA THR A 49 14.09 -11.13 0.98
C THR A 49 12.92 -11.30 0.03
N VAL A 50 13.02 -10.66 -1.13
CA VAL A 50 12.39 -11.20 -2.35
C VAL A 50 13.36 -11.00 -3.52
N ALA A 51 13.89 -12.11 -4.02
CA ALA A 51 14.68 -12.24 -5.25
C ALA A 51 16.06 -11.56 -5.29
N GLY A 52 17.05 -12.22 -4.70
CA GLY A 52 18.47 -11.95 -4.89
C GLY A 52 19.27 -12.73 -3.86
N ASP A 53 19.77 -13.91 -4.23
CA ASP A 53 20.33 -14.96 -3.35
C ASP A 53 21.63 -14.57 -2.62
N HIS A 54 21.89 -13.28 -2.44
CA HIS A 54 23.14 -12.72 -1.93
C HIS A 54 22.85 -11.61 -0.93
N ARG A 55 22.98 -11.96 0.36
CA ARG A 55 23.09 -10.98 1.43
C ARG A 55 24.53 -10.44 1.46
N PRO A 56 24.77 -9.12 1.43
CA PRO A 56 26.07 -8.60 1.82
C PRO A 56 26.27 -8.92 3.30
N SER A 57 27.31 -9.70 3.65
CA SER A 57 27.71 -9.84 5.05
C SER A 57 28.13 -8.46 5.55
N ALA A 58 27.30 -7.85 6.39
CA ALA A 58 27.65 -6.64 7.10
C ALA A 58 28.74 -6.99 8.12
N LEU A 59 30.01 -6.95 7.70
CA LEU A 59 31.11 -6.73 8.62
C LEU A 59 30.87 -5.37 9.26
N ARG A 60 30.29 -5.41 10.45
CA ARG A 60 30.10 -4.24 11.30
C ARG A 60 31.46 -3.63 11.57
N ALA A 61 31.75 -2.53 10.89
CA ALA A 61 32.58 -1.49 11.44
C ALA A 61 31.93 -1.04 12.76
N SER A 62 32.47 -1.54 13.85
CA SER A 62 32.40 -0.96 15.19
C SER A 62 33.86 -0.62 15.49
N GLN A 63 34.33 0.63 15.54
CA GLN A 63 33.92 1.72 16.44
C GLN A 63 33.68 1.23 17.88
N SER A 64 34.79 0.91 18.54
CA SER A 64 35.15 1.46 19.86
C SER A 64 36.67 1.59 19.91
#